data_AF-A0A0E0BH94-F1
#
_entry.id   AF-A0A0E0BH94-F1
#
_cell.length_a   1.000
_cell.length_b   1.000
_cell.length_c   1.000
_cell.angle_alpha   90.00
_cell.angle_beta   90.00
_cell.angle_gamma   90.00
#
_symmetry.space_group_name_H-M   'P 1'
#
loop_
_entity.id
_entity.type
_entity.pdbx_description
1 polymer ?
#
loop_
_entity_poly.entity_id
_entity_poly.type
_entity_poly.pdbx_seq_one_letter_code
_entity_poly.pdbx_strand_id
1 'polypeptide(L)'
;MSSGGGSSPTSSPSVCSRSWSISEDSLKRYVSYASESCIQELLAASDSGGGGGGDDGWKVLAYCNGVEISKRRAGAAHVFRSRWLLHAVSPGKFMAVANAVDAAKVPATLISSVPGTAKPSGPINA
;
A
#
# COMPACT_ATOMS: atom_id res chain seq x y z
N MET A 1 -19.84 -47.22 58.35
CA MET A 1 -19.24 -47.95 57.23
C MET A 1 -20.28 -48.07 56.13
N SER A 2 -20.16 -47.24 55.09
CA SER A 2 -20.56 -47.53 53.70
C SER A 2 -20.37 -46.27 52.88
N SER A 3 -19.40 -46.39 51.99
CA SER A 3 -18.92 -45.47 50.97
C SER A 3 -19.93 -45.28 49.84
N GLY A 4 -19.97 -44.07 49.28
CA GLY A 4 -20.71 -43.77 48.06
C GLY A 4 -20.10 -42.56 47.36
N GLY A 5 -18.96 -42.79 46.69
CA GLY A 5 -18.39 -41.82 45.76
C GLY A 5 -19.27 -41.70 44.51
N GLY A 6 -19.54 -40.47 44.09
CA GLY A 6 -20.23 -40.15 42.85
C GLY A 6 -19.49 -39.00 42.19
N SER A 7 -18.74 -39.33 41.14
CA SER A 7 -17.87 -38.44 40.37
C SER A 7 -18.62 -37.21 39.87
N SER A 8 -18.11 -36.02 40.21
CA SER A 8 -18.47 -34.80 39.47
C SER A 8 -18.01 -34.96 38.02
N PRO A 9 -18.84 -34.70 37.00
CA PRO A 9 -18.33 -34.61 35.65
C PRO A 9 -17.42 -33.38 35.59
N THR A 10 -16.11 -33.61 35.59
CA THR A 10 -15.13 -32.63 35.11
C THR A 10 -15.34 -32.49 33.61
N SER A 11 -16.39 -31.77 33.22
CA SER A 11 -16.48 -31.20 31.89
C SER A 11 -15.43 -30.09 31.86
N SER A 12 -14.18 -30.49 31.57
CA SER A 12 -13.18 -29.56 31.06
C SER A 12 -13.87 -28.72 30.00
N PRO A 13 -13.81 -27.37 30.03
CA PRO A 13 -14.30 -26.61 28.89
C PRO A 13 -13.46 -27.12 27.73
N SER A 14 -14.08 -27.86 26.81
CA SER A 14 -13.47 -28.14 25.53
C SER A 14 -13.10 -26.76 25.02
N VAL A 15 -11.81 -26.42 25.06
CA VAL A 15 -11.28 -25.21 24.45
C VAL A 15 -11.81 -25.33 23.05
N CYS A 16 -12.82 -24.53 22.77
CA CYS A 16 -13.52 -24.56 21.52
C CYS A 16 -12.42 -24.32 20.51
N SER A 17 -11.97 -25.38 19.85
CA SER A 17 -11.30 -25.33 18.57
C SER A 17 -12.37 -24.90 17.56
N ARG A 18 -13.03 -23.78 17.85
CA ARG A 18 -13.84 -23.01 16.93
C ARG A 18 -12.80 -22.45 15.98
N SER A 19 -12.41 -23.28 15.04
CA SER A 19 -11.73 -22.86 13.84
C SER A 19 -12.61 -21.76 13.26
N TRP A 20 -12.19 -20.51 13.41
CA TRP A 20 -12.85 -19.40 12.74
C TRP A 20 -12.51 -19.55 11.26
N SER A 21 -13.33 -20.30 10.53
CA SER A 21 -13.24 -20.33 9.07
C SER A 21 -13.85 -19.03 8.55
N ILE A 22 -13.04 -18.20 7.90
CA ILE A 22 -13.56 -17.07 7.13
C ILE A 22 -14.17 -17.61 5.83
N SER A 23 -15.41 -17.21 5.53
CA SER A 23 -16.01 -17.58 4.24
C SER A 23 -15.38 -16.77 3.11
N GLU A 24 -15.33 -17.35 1.90
CA GLU A 24 -14.83 -16.67 0.72
C GLU A 24 -15.58 -15.35 0.45
N ASP A 25 -16.91 -15.34 0.64
CA ASP A 25 -17.73 -14.14 0.48
C ASP A 25 -17.43 -13.04 1.51
N SER A 26 -17.07 -13.44 2.74
CA SER A 26 -16.64 -12.47 3.76
C SER A 26 -15.28 -11.88 3.40
N LEU A 27 -14.35 -12.72 2.92
CA LEU A 27 -13.03 -12.26 2.49
C LEU A 27 -13.14 -11.31 1.29
N LYS A 28 -13.94 -11.65 0.27
CA LYS A 28 -14.18 -10.79 -0.90
C LYS A 28 -14.75 -9.43 -0.49
N ARG A 29 -15.76 -9.40 0.37
CA ARG A 29 -16.33 -8.14 0.89
C ARG A 29 -15.30 -7.31 1.64
N TYR A 30 -14.48 -7.93 2.48
CA TYR A 30 -13.42 -7.23 3.21
C TYR A 30 -12.37 -6.64 2.26
N VAL A 31 -11.87 -7.43 1.30
CA VAL A 31 -10.87 -6.97 0.32
C VAL A 31 -11.43 -5.83 -0.53
N SER A 32 -12.66 -5.95 -1.04
CA SER A 32 -13.31 -4.87 -1.77
C SER A 32 -13.40 -3.61 -0.92
N TYR A 33 -13.91 -3.69 0.31
CA TYR A 33 -14.03 -2.54 1.20
C TYR A 33 -12.67 -1.92 1.56
N ALA A 34 -11.68 -2.72 1.94
CA ALA A 34 -10.36 -2.25 2.31
C ALA A 34 -9.64 -1.59 1.11
N SER A 35 -9.77 -2.17 -0.08
CA SER A 35 -9.20 -1.62 -1.31
C SER A 35 -9.90 -0.33 -1.75
N GLU A 36 -11.22 -0.29 -1.69
CA GLU A 36 -12.02 0.89 -2.04
C GLU A 36 -11.71 2.05 -1.11
N SER A 37 -11.67 1.82 0.21
CA SER A 37 -11.29 2.84 1.19
C SER A 37 -9.87 3.37 0.93
N CYS A 38 -8.91 2.50 0.59
CA CYS A 38 -7.55 2.93 0.26
C CYS A 38 -7.51 3.79 -1.02
N ILE A 39 -8.22 3.38 -2.07
CA ILE A 39 -8.29 4.12 -3.33
C ILE A 39 -8.93 5.48 -3.10
N GLN A 40 -10.02 5.55 -2.35
CA GLN A 40 -10.68 6.81 -2.01
C GLN A 40 -9.76 7.77 -1.25
N GLU A 41 -8.99 7.27 -0.27
CA GLU A 41 -8.00 8.09 0.44
C GLU A 41 -6.88 8.60 -0.48
N LEU A 42 -6.38 7.76 -1.39
CA LEU A 42 -5.35 8.14 -2.37
C LEU A 42 -5.87 9.17 -3.39
N LEU A 43 -7.10 9.00 -3.88
CA LEU A 43 -7.72 9.96 -4.80
C LEU A 43 -8.00 11.30 -4.13
N ALA A 44 -8.57 11.29 -2.92
CA ALA A 44 -8.78 12.50 -2.12
C ALA A 44 -7.47 13.20 -1.71
N ALA A 45 -6.35 12.47 -1.67
CA ALA A 45 -5.02 13.04 -1.51
C ALA A 45 -4.44 13.61 -2.82
N SER A 46 -4.85 13.07 -3.96
CA SER A 46 -4.38 13.47 -5.28
C SER A 46 -5.09 14.73 -5.79
N ASP A 47 -6.35 14.95 -5.40
CA ASP A 47 -7.06 16.19 -5.70
C ASP A 47 -6.34 17.38 -5.07
N SER A 48 -5.59 18.11 -5.89
CA SER A 48 -5.02 19.39 -5.53
C SER A 48 -6.17 20.39 -5.40
N GLY A 49 -6.64 20.61 -4.17
CA GLY A 49 -7.73 21.53 -3.86
C GLY A 49 -7.62 22.83 -4.66
N GLY A 50 -8.54 23.00 -5.60
CA GLY A 50 -8.64 24.20 -6.40
C GLY A 50 -9.11 25.36 -5.54
N GLY A 51 -8.26 26.39 -5.43
CA GLY A 51 -8.67 27.77 -5.10
C GLY A 51 -9.29 27.98 -3.72
N GLY A 52 -8.46 28.29 -2.72
CA GLY A 52 -9.00 28.85 -1.47
C GLY A 52 -8.03 28.85 -0.29
N GLY A 53 -6.97 29.66 -0.36
CA GLY A 53 -6.34 30.34 0.80
C GLY A 53 -6.06 29.56 2.09
N GLY A 54 -5.92 28.24 2.06
CA GLY A 54 -5.63 27.40 3.22
C GLY A 54 -4.48 26.44 2.92
N ASP A 55 -3.64 26.20 3.94
CA ASP A 55 -2.59 25.18 3.90
C ASP A 55 -3.22 23.82 3.52
N ASP A 56 -2.79 23.24 2.39
CA ASP A 56 -3.34 21.99 1.84
C ASP A 56 -2.95 20.75 2.67
N GLY A 57 -2.27 20.99 3.79
CA GLY A 57 -1.81 20.01 4.77
C GLY A 57 -0.60 19.21 4.27
N TRP A 58 -0.04 19.56 3.12
CA TRP A 58 1.13 18.88 2.55
C TRP A 58 2.41 19.54 3.02
N LYS A 59 3.24 18.78 3.74
CA LYS A 59 4.57 19.22 4.14
C LYS A 59 5.63 18.70 3.16
N VAL A 60 6.36 19.61 2.52
CA VAL A 60 7.52 19.24 1.68
C VAL A 60 8.59 18.60 2.56
N LEU A 61 9.06 17.41 2.16
CA LEU A 61 10.12 16.67 2.82
C LEU A 61 11.44 16.76 2.09
N ALA A 62 11.41 16.72 0.75
CA ALA A 62 12.61 16.74 -0.07
C ALA A 62 12.32 17.38 -1.43
N TYR A 63 13.35 17.98 -2.01
CA TYR A 63 13.38 18.42 -3.40
C TYR A 63 14.67 17.92 -4.03
N CYS A 64 14.56 16.98 -4.95
CA CYS A 64 15.70 16.30 -5.56
C CYS A 64 15.54 16.29 -7.07
N ASN A 65 16.49 16.87 -7.81
CA ASN A 65 16.53 16.82 -9.27
C ASN A 65 15.22 17.25 -9.97
N GLY A 66 14.53 18.27 -9.45
CA GLY A 66 13.26 18.74 -10.01
C GLY A 66 12.01 18.01 -9.49
N VAL A 67 12.18 16.98 -8.67
CA VAL A 67 11.09 16.24 -8.02
C VAL A 67 10.90 16.75 -6.60
N GLU A 68 9.69 17.24 -6.30
CA GLU A 68 9.25 17.54 -4.95
C GLU A 68 8.61 16.31 -4.33
N ILE A 69 8.99 15.97 -3.09
CA ILE A 69 8.35 14.94 -2.28
C ILE A 69 7.70 15.63 -1.08
N SER A 70 6.40 15.43 -0.94
CA SER A 70 5.57 15.99 0.12
C SER A 70 4.86 14.90 0.90
N LYS A 71 4.53 15.15 2.17
CA LYS A 71 3.87 14.21 3.08
C LYS A 71 2.70 14.88 3.78
N ARG A 72 1.59 14.14 3.91
CA ARG A 72 0.40 14.50 4.67
C ARG A 72 0.00 13.36 5.60
N ARG A 73 -0.65 13.67 6.72
CA ARG A 73 -1.26 12.66 7.60
C ARG A 73 -2.68 12.37 7.10
N ALA A 74 -3.02 11.10 6.91
CA ALA A 74 -4.37 10.65 6.56
C ALA A 74 -4.79 9.58 7.58
N GLY A 75 -5.65 9.98 8.53
CA GLY A 75 -6.06 9.10 9.65
C GLY A 75 -4.88 8.54 10.44
N ALA A 76 -4.78 7.20 10.47
CA ALA A 76 -3.71 6.46 11.13
C ALA A 76 -2.43 6.34 10.27
N ALA A 77 -2.50 6.65 8.98
CA ALA A 77 -1.41 6.50 8.03
C ALA A 77 -0.84 7.86 7.56
N HIS A 78 0.23 7.78 6.78
CA HIS A 78 0.82 8.91 6.09
C HIS A 78 0.73 8.70 4.58
N VAL A 79 0.35 9.75 3.87
CA VAL A 79 0.36 9.77 2.41
C VAL A 79 1.53 10.59 1.94
N PHE A 80 2.25 10.06 0.96
CA PHE A 80 3.35 10.74 0.29
C PHE A 80 2.93 11.07 -1.14
N ARG A 81 3.29 12.25 -1.60
CA ARG A 81 3.02 12.74 -2.95
C ARG A 81 4.33 13.22 -3.55
N SER A 82 4.64 12.71 -4.75
CA SER A 82 5.71 13.28 -5.56
C SER A 82 5.12 14.20 -6.64
N ARG A 83 5.80 15.31 -6.94
CA ARG A 83 5.44 16.22 -8.03
C ARG A 83 6.68 16.51 -8.85
N TRP A 84 6.58 16.31 -10.16
CA TRP A 84 7.63 16.66 -11.11
C TRP A 84 7.01 17.45 -12.27
N LEU A 85 7.52 18.65 -12.49
CA LEU A 85 7.19 19.47 -13.64
C LEU A 85 8.10 19.14 -14.84
N LEU A 86 7.49 18.68 -15.94
CA LEU A 86 8.20 18.37 -17.18
C LEU A 86 8.16 19.60 -18.11
N HIS A 87 9.30 20.26 -18.29
CA HIS A 87 9.38 21.49 -19.09
C HIS A 87 9.53 21.26 -20.60
N ALA A 88 10.09 20.12 -21.02
CA ALA A 88 10.44 19.85 -22.43
C ALA A 88 9.46 18.89 -23.15
N VAL A 89 8.35 18.53 -22.50
CA VAL A 89 7.38 17.55 -23.01
C VAL A 89 6.03 18.24 -23.17
N SER A 90 5.44 18.16 -24.37
CA SER A 90 4.09 18.68 -24.58
C SER A 90 3.05 17.78 -23.90
N PRO A 91 1.91 18.34 -23.45
CA PRO A 91 0.84 17.55 -22.82
C PRO A 91 0.38 16.37 -23.69
N GLY A 92 0.26 16.57 -25.02
CA GLY A 92 -0.14 15.50 -25.94
C GLY A 92 0.85 14.33 -26.00
N LYS A 93 2.17 14.62 -25.97
CA LYS A 93 3.20 13.57 -25.92
C LYS A 93 3.17 12.82 -24.60
N PHE A 94 2.98 13.54 -23.50
CA PHE A 94 2.84 12.94 -22.18
C PHE A 94 1.62 12.00 -22.11
N MET A 95 0.45 12.47 -22.57
CA MET A 95 -0.78 11.68 -22.58
C MET A 95 -0.66 10.43 -23.44
N ALA A 96 0.00 10.50 -24.61
CA ALA A 96 0.23 9.33 -25.45
C ALA A 96 1.06 8.25 -24.72
N VAL A 97 2.12 8.65 -23.99
CA VAL A 97 2.93 7.72 -23.19
C VAL A 97 2.14 7.18 -22.00
N ALA A 98 1.42 8.03 -21.28
CA ALA A 98 0.58 7.60 -20.15
C ALA A 98 -0.46 6.56 -20.59
N ASN A 99 -1.15 6.80 -21.71
CA ASN A 99 -2.10 5.87 -22.29
C ASN A 99 -1.44 4.56 -22.74
N ALA A 100 -0.25 4.62 -23.34
CA ALA A 100 0.49 3.43 -23.74
C ALA A 100 0.90 2.57 -22.53
N VAL A 101 1.32 3.21 -21.43
CA VAL A 101 1.66 2.53 -20.16
C VAL A 101 0.42 1.90 -19.52
N ASP A 102 -0.70 2.63 -19.48
CA ASP A 102 -1.97 2.10 -18.98
C ASP A 102 -2.44 0.90 -19.79
N ALA A 103 -2.38 0.99 -21.13
CA ALA A 103 -2.71 -0.11 -22.03
C ALA A 103 -1.76 -1.31 -21.89
N ALA A 104 -0.49 -1.07 -21.53
CA ALA A 104 0.49 -2.13 -21.32
C ALA A 104 0.26 -2.93 -20.04
N LYS A 105 -0.53 -2.40 -19.08
CA LYS A 105 -0.90 -2.98 -17.76
C LYS A 105 -0.07 -4.20 -17.36
N VAL A 106 1.22 -3.99 -17.15
CA VAL A 106 2.11 -5.04 -16.64
C VAL A 106 1.75 -5.20 -15.17
N PRO A 107 1.39 -6.41 -14.68
CA PRO A 107 1.14 -6.61 -13.26
C PRO A 107 2.36 -6.11 -12.48
N ALA A 108 2.12 -5.27 -11.47
CA ALA A 108 3.10 -4.51 -10.68
C ALA A 108 4.20 -5.35 -10.00
N THR A 109 4.22 -6.67 -10.21
CA THR A 109 5.24 -7.62 -9.77
C THR A 109 6.60 -7.42 -10.45
N LEU A 110 6.68 -6.73 -11.61
CA LEU A 110 7.94 -6.58 -12.37
C LEU A 110 8.79 -5.35 -12.03
N ILE A 111 8.26 -4.36 -11.29
CA ILE A 111 9.02 -3.15 -10.93
C ILE A 111 9.94 -3.32 -9.70
N SER A 112 9.95 -4.49 -9.05
CA SER A 112 10.90 -4.80 -7.96
C SER A 112 12.29 -5.24 -8.44
N SER A 113 12.46 -5.56 -9.73
CA SER A 113 13.77 -5.92 -10.27
C SER A 113 14.50 -4.68 -10.79
N VAL A 114 15.05 -3.91 -9.85
CA VAL A 114 16.20 -3.04 -10.16
C VAL A 114 17.41 -3.99 -10.28
N PRO A 115 18.05 -4.16 -11.45
CA PRO A 115 19.31 -4.87 -11.50
C PRO A 115 20.36 -3.99 -10.81
N GLY A 116 20.68 -4.35 -9.56
CA GLY A 116 21.84 -3.81 -8.86
C GLY A 116 23.07 -4.04 -9.73
N THR A 117 23.72 -2.94 -10.13
CA THR A 117 24.96 -2.99 -10.89
C THR A 117 26.01 -3.70 -10.04
N ALA A 118 26.37 -4.90 -10.50
CA ALA A 118 27.39 -5.74 -9.91
C ALA A 118 28.72 -4.98 -9.86
N LYS A 119 29.32 -4.96 -8.67
CA LYS A 119 30.69 -4.52 -8.41
C LYS A 119 31.65 -5.48 -9.14
N PRO A 120 32.57 -5.01 -10.00
CA PRO A 120 33.59 -5.89 -10.56
C PRO A 120 34.60 -6.28 -9.47
N SER A 121 34.50 -7.53 -9.01
CA SER A 121 35.58 -8.25 -8.33
C SER A 121 36.68 -8.57 -9.36
N GLY A 122 37.92 -8.19 -9.07
CA GLY A 122 39.05 -8.29 -10.01
C GLY A 122 39.49 -9.73 -10.34
N PRO A 123 40.69 -9.86 -10.92
CA PRO A 123 41.62 -10.81 -10.34
C PRO A 123 42.91 -10.14 -9.88
N ILE A 124 43.34 -10.61 -8.71
CA ILE A 124 44.64 -10.43 -8.09
C ILE A 124 45.60 -11.32 -8.89
N ASN A 125 46.72 -10.79 -9.38
CA ASN A 125 47.88 -11.61 -9.69
C ASN A 125 49.15 -10.89 -9.23
N ALA A 126 50.00 -11.69 -8.59
CA ALA A 126 51.23 -11.34 -7.89
C ALA A 126 52.34 -10.84 -8.82
#